data_AF-A0A7I7PFU6-F1
#
_entry.id   AF-A0A7I7PFU6-F1
#
_cell.length_a   1.000
_cell.length_b   1.000
_cell.length_c   1.000
_cell.angle_alpha   90.00
_cell.angle_beta   90.00
_cell.angle_gamma   90.00
#
_symmetry.space_group_name_H-M   'P 1'
#
loop_
_entity.id
_entity.type
_entity.pdbx_description
1 polymer ?
#
loop_
_entity_poly.entity_id
_entity_poly.type
_entity_poly.pdbx_seq_one_letter_code
_entity_poly.pdbx_strand_id
1 'polypeptide(L)'
;MEAIEINAGRWYLRALHLDDWSSDTRYTWAICEATTGQSLGEVTLSPATGAIDTRASEGHTAAAAAAADSVRRFATAVVPGNRGNRGEGVVGPSRSE
;
A
#
# COMPACT_ATOMS: atom_id res chain seq x y z
N MET A 1 4.72 0.26 -13.42
CA MET A 1 3.82 1.38 -13.06
C MET A 1 4.62 2.68 -12.88
N GLU A 2 4.02 3.85 -13.11
CA GLU A 2 4.64 5.14 -12.74
C GLU A 2 4.71 5.28 -11.21
N ALA A 3 5.79 5.90 -10.72
CA ALA A 3 5.98 6.14 -9.31
C ALA A 3 4.95 7.12 -8.74
N ILE A 4 4.36 6.77 -7.59
CA ILE A 4 3.27 7.54 -6.98
C ILE A 4 3.66 7.95 -5.56
N GLU A 5 3.41 9.20 -5.21
CA GLU A 5 3.48 9.68 -3.83
C GLU A 5 2.11 9.53 -3.13
N ILE A 6 2.13 9.27 -1.81
CA ILE A 6 0.90 9.02 -1.04
C ILE A 6 0.86 9.90 0.20
N ASN A 7 -0.25 10.59 0.44
CA ASN A 7 -0.47 11.25 1.74
C ASN A 7 -0.77 10.21 2.83
N ALA A 8 -0.12 10.35 3.98
CA ALA A 8 -0.27 9.48 5.14
C ALA A 8 -0.58 10.31 6.40
N GLY A 9 -1.53 11.25 6.29
CA GLY A 9 -1.92 12.12 7.39
C GLY A 9 -0.87 13.19 7.67
N ARG A 10 -0.14 13.05 8.79
CA ARG A 10 0.96 13.97 9.18
C ARG A 10 2.25 13.75 8.40
N TRP A 11 2.31 12.66 7.63
CA TRP A 11 3.46 12.28 6.80
C TRP A 11 3.04 12.19 5.33
N TYR A 12 4.03 12.12 4.46
CA TYR A 12 3.84 11.71 3.08
C TYR A 12 4.84 10.62 2.71
N LEU A 13 4.46 9.82 1.72
CA LEU A 13 5.27 8.74 1.19
C LEU A 13 5.83 9.17 -0.15
N ARG A 14 7.15 9.27 -0.25
CA ARG A 14 7.85 9.62 -1.49
C ARG A 14 8.39 8.37 -2.14
N ALA A 15 8.08 8.15 -3.40
CA ALA A 15 8.54 6.95 -4.12
C ALA A 15 10.08 6.90 -4.23
N LEU A 16 10.62 5.70 -4.11
CA LEU A 16 12.03 5.35 -4.29
C LEU A 16 12.15 4.25 -5.35
N HIS A 17 13.36 4.05 -5.90
CA HIS A 17 13.67 2.96 -6.84
C HIS A 17 12.73 2.91 -8.07
N LEU A 18 12.73 3.97 -8.88
CA LEU A 18 11.78 4.14 -10.00
C LEU A 18 11.83 3.01 -11.05
N ASP A 19 12.97 2.34 -11.20
CA ASP A 19 13.11 1.17 -12.07
C ASP A 19 12.31 -0.03 -11.56
N ASP A 20 12.25 -0.24 -10.24
CA ASP A 20 11.47 -1.31 -9.61
C ASP A 20 9.96 -1.06 -9.74
N TRP A 21 9.57 0.22 -9.65
CA TRP A 21 8.21 0.65 -9.96
C TRP A 21 7.87 0.40 -11.42
N SER A 22 8.74 0.83 -12.34
CA SER A 22 8.51 0.70 -13.78
C SER A 22 8.40 -0.77 -14.21
N SER A 23 9.13 -1.66 -13.54
CA SER A 23 9.11 -3.11 -13.78
C SER A 23 8.06 -3.88 -12.97
N ASP A 24 7.26 -3.20 -12.13
CA ASP A 24 6.25 -3.80 -11.24
C ASP A 24 6.83 -4.93 -10.34
N THR A 25 8.11 -4.83 -9.97
CA THR A 25 8.79 -5.82 -9.13
C THR A 25 8.63 -5.49 -7.65
N ARG A 26 8.69 -4.21 -7.30
CA ARG A 26 8.61 -3.70 -5.92
C ARG A 26 8.22 -2.24 -5.93
N TYR A 27 7.36 -1.85 -4.98
CA TYR A 27 7.05 -0.44 -4.74
C TYR A 27 7.58 -0.03 -3.38
N THR A 28 8.57 0.84 -3.36
CA THR A 28 9.17 1.34 -2.12
C THR A 28 8.95 2.84 -2.01
N TRP A 29 8.64 3.29 -0.79
CA TRP A 29 8.51 4.69 -0.43
C TRP A 29 9.37 5.02 0.79
N ALA A 30 9.96 6.21 0.79
CA ALA A 30 10.42 6.89 2.01
C ALA A 30 9.21 7.45 2.76
N ILE A 31 9.20 7.32 4.09
CA ILE A 31 8.23 7.94 4.99
C ILE A 31 8.80 9.29 5.41
N CYS A 32 8.19 10.39 4.96
CA CYS A 32 8.69 11.74 5.20
C CYS A 32 7.76 12.54 6.14
N GLU A 33 8.35 13.28 7.07
CA GLU A 33 7.62 14.29 7.83
C GLU A 33 7.20 15.45 6.90
N ALA A 34 5.94 15.87 6.99
CA ALA A 34 5.34 16.78 6.02
C ALA A 34 5.93 18.20 6.05
N THR A 35 6.35 18.69 7.22
CA THR A 35 6.80 20.07 7.41
C THR A 35 8.27 20.24 7.02
N THR A 36 9.10 19.28 7.39
CA THR A 36 10.57 19.32 7.31
C THR A 36 11.11 18.50 6.14
N GLY A 37 10.33 17.56 5.61
CA GLY A 37 10.78 16.61 4.58
C GLY A 37 11.75 15.54 5.08
N GLN A 38 12.03 15.49 6.39
CA GLN A 38 12.93 14.48 6.97
C GLN A 38 12.39 13.07 6.71
N SER A 39 13.25 12.17 6.21
CA SER A 39 12.93 10.75 6.11
C SER A 39 13.02 10.09 7.50
N LEU A 40 11.95 9.41 7.89
CA LEU A 40 11.79 8.74 9.18
C LEU A 40 11.89 7.22 9.07
N GLY A 41 11.93 6.71 7.83
CA GLY A 41 11.86 5.30 7.52
C GLY A 41 11.41 5.05 6.09
N GLU A 42 11.07 3.80 5.82
CA GLU A 42 10.67 3.29 4.53
C GLU A 42 9.51 2.29 4.69
N VAL A 43 8.68 2.20 3.66
CA VAL A 43 7.66 1.16 3.50
C VAL A 43 7.81 0.55 2.12
N THR A 44 7.70 -0.78 2.05
CA THR A 44 7.78 -1.52 0.80
C THR A 44 6.57 -2.41 0.61
N LEU A 45 5.99 -2.39 -0.60
CA LEU A 45 4.96 -3.30 -1.07
C LEU A 45 5.52 -4.22 -2.15
N SER A 46 5.29 -5.52 -1.99
CA SER A 46 5.51 -6.51 -3.05
C SER A 46 4.22 -6.69 -3.85
N PRO A 47 4.12 -6.20 -5.11
CA PRO A 47 2.87 -6.29 -5.88
C PRO A 47 2.46 -7.73 -6.22
N ALA A 48 3.41 -8.66 -6.28
CA ALA A 48 3.16 -10.08 -6.54
C ALA A 48 2.42 -10.80 -5.39
N THR A 49 2.62 -10.38 -4.15
CA THR A 49 2.11 -11.08 -2.95
C THR A 49 1.21 -10.21 -2.06
N GLY A 50 1.25 -8.88 -2.24
CA GLY A 50 0.65 -7.93 -1.33
C GLY A 50 1.38 -7.77 0.01
N ALA A 51 2.55 -8.39 0.18
CA ALA A 51 3.34 -8.27 1.41
C ALA A 51 3.82 -6.82 1.61
N ILE A 52 3.67 -6.32 2.84
CA ILE A 52 4.09 -4.97 3.24
C ILE A 52 5.12 -5.08 4.35
N ASP A 53 6.30 -4.50 4.14
CA ASP A 53 7.38 -4.38 5.12
C ASP A 53 7.59 -2.91 5.48
N THR A 54 7.79 -2.61 6.76
CA THR A 54 8.09 -1.25 7.24
C THR A 54 9.37 -1.24 8.04
N ARG A 55 10.19 -0.22 7.82
CA ARG A 55 11.41 0.04 8.58
C ARG A 55 11.40 1.49 8.99
N ALA A 56 11.38 1.77 10.29
CA ALA A 56 11.46 3.13 10.79
C ALA A 56 12.56 3.23 11.85
N SER A 57 13.19 4.39 11.91
CA SER A 57 14.13 4.72 12.97
C SER A 57 13.43 4.68 14.33
N GLU A 58 14.19 4.39 15.39
CA GLU A 58 13.68 4.31 16.76
C GLU A 58 12.84 5.56 17.11
N GLY A 59 11.70 5.36 17.77
CA GLY A 59 10.75 6.42 18.11
C GLY A 59 9.72 6.80 17.02
N HIS A 60 9.82 6.28 15.79
CA HIS A 60 8.95 6.69 14.66
C HIS A 60 7.90 5.62 14.26
N THR A 61 7.45 4.80 15.21
CA THR A 61 6.50 3.71 14.96
C THR A 61 5.13 4.18 14.46
N ALA A 62 4.67 5.36 14.89
CA ALA A 62 3.42 5.95 14.40
C ALA A 62 3.48 6.31 12.90
N ALA A 63 4.64 6.78 12.42
CA ALA A 63 4.86 7.08 11.02
C ALA A 63 4.84 5.78 10.18
N ALA A 64 5.50 4.72 10.68
CA ALA A 64 5.48 3.40 10.05
C ALA A 64 4.07 2.81 9.97
N ALA A 65 3.27 2.93 11.02
CA ALA A 65 1.89 2.44 11.04
C ALA A 65 1.01 3.18 10.04
N ALA A 66 1.08 4.51 10.01
CA ALA A 66 0.33 5.33 9.05
C ALA A 66 0.73 5.03 7.60
N ALA A 67 2.03 4.84 7.35
CA ALA A 67 2.54 4.43 6.05
C ALA A 67 1.98 3.06 5.62
N ALA A 68 2.03 2.06 6.50
CA ALA A 68 1.48 0.73 6.22
C ALA A 68 -0.02 0.78 5.90
N ASP A 69 -0.82 1.55 6.64
CA ASP A 69 -2.26 1.66 6.40
C ASP A 69 -2.59 2.32 5.05
N SER A 70 -1.88 3.38 4.68
CA SER A 70 -2.01 3.98 3.35
C SER A 70 -1.60 3.01 2.24
N VAL A 71 -0.48 2.31 2.40
CA VAL A 71 0.00 1.32 1.41
C VAL A 71 -0.94 0.12 1.30
N ARG A 72 -1.57 -0.33 2.39
CA ARG A 72 -2.62 -1.38 2.34
C ARG A 72 -3.78 -0.98 1.45
N ARG A 73 -4.23 0.27 1.53
CA ARG A 73 -5.31 0.78 0.66
C ARG A 73 -4.87 0.82 -0.79
N PHE A 74 -3.66 1.30 -1.07
CA PHE A 74 -3.07 1.27 -2.41
C PHE A 74 -2.96 -0.16 -2.96
N ALA A 75 -2.54 -1.12 -2.14
CA ALA A 75 -2.42 -2.52 -2.50
C ALA A 75 -3.75 -3.12 -3.01
N THR A 76 -4.91 -2.64 -2.54
CA THR A 76 -6.21 -3.09 -3.05
C THR A 76 -6.44 -2.79 -4.54
N ALA A 77 -5.77 -1.76 -5.07
CA ALA A 77 -5.90 -1.36 -6.46
C ALA A 77 -4.91 -2.09 -7.39
N VAL A 78 -3.73 -2.46 -6.87
CA VAL A 78 -2.57 -2.89 -7.68
C VAL A 78 -2.17 -4.35 -7.49
N VAL A 79 -2.56 -4.99 -6.38
CA VAL A 79 -2.26 -6.41 -6.14
C VAL A 79 -3.35 -7.26 -6.81
N PRO A 80 -3.00 -8.16 -7.75
CA PRO A 80 -3.96 -9.06 -8.39
C PRO A 80 -4.71 -9.91 -7.35
N GLY A 81 -6.02 -10.06 -7.50
CA GLY A 81 -6.85 -10.87 -6.61
C GLY A 81 -7.38 -10.16 -5.35
N ASN A 82 -6.98 -8.91 -5.07
CA ASN A 82 -7.53 -8.13 -3.96
C ASN A 82 -8.83 -7.36 -4.32
N ARG A 83 -9.24 -7.38 -5.60
CA ARG A 83 -10.59 -7.01 -6.05
C ARG A 83 -11.53 -8.14 -5.66
N GLY A 84 -12.01 -8.12 -4.42
CA GLY A 84 -12.78 -9.22 -3.84
C GLY A 84 -13.96 -9.69 -4.69
N ASN A 85 -14.30 -10.97 -4.52
CA ASN A 85 -15.65 -11.41 -4.13
C ASN A 85 -16.68 -10.26 -4.11
N ARG A 86 -17.18 -9.91 -5.29
CA ARG A 86 -18.37 -9.08 -5.46
C ARG A 86 -19.26 -9.83 -6.45
N GLY A 87 -20.13 -10.67 -5.88
CA GLY A 87 -21.38 -11.09 -6.51
C GLY A 87 -21.33 -12.33 -7.41
N GLU A 88 -21.30 -13.52 -6.80
CA GLU A 88 -22.01 -14.67 -7.36
C GLU A 88 -22.57 -15.48 -6.17
N GLY A 89 -23.89 -15.56 -6.05
CA GLY A 89 -24.54 -16.29 -4.97
C GLY A 89 -25.81 -15.66 -4.39
N VAL A 90 -26.72 -15.15 -5.24
CA VAL A 90 -28.14 -15.15 -4.86
C VAL A 90 -28.75 -16.40 -5.45
N VAL A 91 -28.80 -17.45 -4.65
CA VAL A 91 -29.65 -18.62 -4.93
C VAL A 91 -31.10 -18.15 -4.82
N GLY A 92 -31.81 -18.13 -5.95
CA GLY A 92 -33.25 -17.88 -5.97
C GLY A 92 -33.98 -18.99 -5.21
N PRO A 93 -35.14 -18.70 -4.58
CA PRO A 93 -35.84 -19.70 -3.80
C PRO A 93 -36.37 -20.80 -4.73
N SER A 94 -36.04 -22.06 -4.42
CA SER A 94 -36.69 -23.23 -4.99
C SER A 94 -38.19 -23.14 -4.70
N ARG A 95 -39.00 -22.90 -5.73
CA ARG A 95 -40.39 -23.32 -5.74
C ARG A 95 -40.39 -24.84 -5.91
N SER A 96 -40.89 -25.54 -4.91
CA SER A 96 -41.44 -26.88 -5.09
C SER A 96 -42.96 -26.77 -5.05
N GLU A 97 -43.56 -27.52 -5.96
CA GLU A 97 -45.01 -27.73 -6.18
C GLU A 97 -45.72 -28.32 -4.96
#